data_AF-A0A662ESA0-F1
#
_entry.id   AF-A0A662ESA0-F1
#
_cell.length_a   1.000
_cell.length_b   1.000
_cell.length_c   1.000
_cell.angle_alpha   90.00
_cell.angle_beta   90.00
_cell.angle_gamma   90.00
#
_symmetry.space_group_name_H-M   'P 1'
#
loop_
_entity.id
_entity.type
_entity.pdbx_description
1 polymer ?
#
loop_
_entity_poly.entity_id
_entity_poly.type
_entity_poly.pdbx_seq_one_letter_code
_entity_poly.pdbx_strand_id
1 'polypeptide(L)'
;MIEDVHVSCGCTTTSLAKSTLDPGESVELGVTFDSAGFSGKIVKNITIESNDPATPKLVLKLTGTVKRSERYHIAVSDLNYLFYLLIDLRTPQEYEDSHILGAINVPYDELVDWTDRLPKGVLIILYDEDGTLSDQAAQFLNENGFPEARSLLGGLNEWARQFGERFIRYEEAE
;
A
#
# COMPACT_ATOMS: atom_id res chain seq x y z
N MET A 1 -12.76 -33.82 20.21
CA MET A 1 -12.34 -32.45 20.56
C MET A 1 -11.10 -32.12 19.78
N ILE A 2 -11.15 -31.05 18.99
CA ILE A 2 -10.01 -30.47 18.28
C ILE A 2 -9.27 -29.59 19.29
N GLU A 3 -8.00 -29.89 19.50
CA GLU A 3 -7.14 -29.21 20.47
C GLU A 3 -6.40 -28.04 19.83
N ASP A 4 -5.98 -28.20 18.58
CA ASP A 4 -5.27 -27.17 17.83
C ASP A 4 -5.46 -27.31 16.31
N VAL A 5 -5.39 -26.17 15.62
CA VAL A 5 -5.33 -26.10 14.15
C VAL A 5 -4.26 -25.09 13.76
N HIS A 6 -3.18 -25.56 13.15
CA HIS A 6 -2.08 -24.70 12.73
C HIS A 6 -1.63 -24.97 11.30
N VAL A 7 -0.98 -23.97 10.71
CA VAL A 7 -0.53 -23.98 9.32
C VAL A 7 0.98 -23.79 9.24
N SER A 8 1.55 -24.28 8.13
CA SER A 8 3.00 -24.24 7.90
C SER A 8 3.61 -22.86 7.60
N CYS A 9 2.82 -21.80 7.35
CA CYS A 9 3.32 -20.43 7.07
C CYS A 9 2.29 -19.36 7.46
N GLY A 10 2.76 -18.12 7.66
CA GLY A 10 1.90 -16.93 7.86
C GLY A 10 1.11 -16.47 6.62
N CYS A 11 1.24 -17.18 5.50
CA CYS A 11 0.51 -16.94 4.25
C CYS A 11 -0.80 -17.73 4.14
N THR A 12 -1.13 -18.49 5.17
CA THR A 12 -2.38 -19.25 5.26
C THR A 12 -3.03 -18.96 6.60
N THR A 13 -4.34 -18.81 6.64
CA THR A 13 -5.10 -18.68 7.88
C THR A 13 -6.17 -19.75 7.93
N THR A 14 -6.59 -20.10 9.15
CA THR A 14 -7.66 -21.07 9.37
C THR A 14 -8.76 -20.46 10.24
N SER A 15 -9.99 -20.88 10.00
CA SER A 15 -11.14 -20.54 10.83
C SER A 15 -11.99 -21.78 11.06
N LEU A 16 -12.41 -21.99 12.31
CA LEU A 16 -13.18 -23.15 12.72
C LEU A 16 -14.38 -22.68 13.55
N ALA A 17 -15.59 -23.06 13.12
CA ALA A 17 -16.83 -22.60 13.77
C ALA A 17 -17.02 -23.19 15.18
N LYS A 18 -16.51 -24.40 15.43
CA LYS A 18 -16.47 -25.05 16.75
C LYS A 18 -15.40 -26.12 16.82
N SER A 19 -14.82 -26.31 18.00
CA SER A 19 -13.74 -27.28 18.25
C SER A 19 -14.21 -28.57 18.93
N THR A 20 -15.46 -28.66 19.37
CA THR A 20 -16.04 -29.87 19.95
C THR A 20 -17.07 -30.45 18.99
N LEU A 21 -16.94 -31.75 18.72
CA LEU A 21 -17.77 -32.49 17.78
C LEU A 21 -18.32 -33.72 18.48
N ASP A 22 -19.61 -33.99 18.27
CA ASP A 22 -20.24 -35.24 18.67
C ASP A 22 -19.79 -36.41 17.76
N PRO A 23 -19.92 -37.67 18.20
CA PRO A 23 -19.58 -38.81 17.35
C PRO A 23 -20.35 -38.79 16.02
N GLY A 24 -19.62 -38.78 14.90
CA GLY A 24 -20.18 -38.72 13.55
C GLY A 24 -20.53 -37.30 13.06
N GLU A 25 -20.33 -36.28 13.89
CA GLU A 25 -20.55 -34.88 13.53
C GLU A 25 -19.40 -34.33 12.66
N SER A 26 -19.72 -33.37 11.79
CA SER A 26 -18.76 -32.67 10.93
C SER A 26 -18.82 -31.16 11.15
N VAL A 27 -17.72 -30.47 10.84
CA VAL A 27 -17.61 -29.00 10.90
C VAL A 27 -16.82 -28.50 9.69
N GLU A 28 -17.16 -27.31 9.22
CA GLU A 28 -16.40 -26.64 8.17
C GLU A 28 -15.11 -26.02 8.72
N LEU A 29 -14.00 -26.30 8.05
CA LEU A 29 -12.71 -25.66 8.28
C LEU A 29 -12.45 -24.68 7.13
N GLY A 30 -12.59 -23.39 7.42
CA GLY A 30 -12.20 -22.34 6.48
C GLY A 30 -10.68 -22.24 6.38
N VAL A 31 -10.15 -22.24 5.16
CA VAL A 31 -8.71 -22.07 4.91
C VAL A 31 -8.54 -20.98 3.86
N THR A 32 -7.83 -19.90 4.21
CA THR A 32 -7.50 -18.81 3.28
C THR A 32 -6.02 -18.84 2.98
N PHE A 33 -5.62 -18.76 1.72
CA PHE A 33 -4.22 -18.66 1.29
C PHE A 33 -4.02 -17.35 0.53
N ASP A 34 -3.10 -16.51 0.99
CA ASP A 34 -2.67 -15.33 0.26
C ASP A 34 -1.62 -15.72 -0.79
N SER A 35 -2.03 -15.65 -2.05
CA SER A 35 -1.16 -15.97 -3.18
C SER A 35 -0.24 -14.82 -3.60
N ALA A 36 -0.35 -13.64 -2.99
CA ALA A 36 0.51 -12.50 -3.31
C ALA A 36 1.99 -12.87 -3.15
N GLY A 37 2.81 -12.55 -4.16
CA GLY A 37 4.23 -12.89 -4.17
C GLY A 37 4.57 -14.36 -4.45
N PHE A 38 3.59 -15.26 -4.56
CA PHE A 38 3.83 -16.67 -4.91
C PHE A 38 3.76 -16.92 -6.42
N SER A 39 4.47 -17.94 -6.90
CA SER A 39 4.30 -18.46 -8.27
C SER A 39 4.72 -19.93 -8.33
N GLY A 40 4.18 -20.65 -9.31
CA GLY A 40 4.44 -22.08 -9.49
C GLY A 40 3.61 -22.96 -8.56
N LYS A 41 4.04 -24.20 -8.37
CA LYS A 41 3.32 -25.18 -7.54
C LYS A 41 3.44 -24.81 -6.07
N ILE A 42 2.31 -24.72 -5.38
CA ILE A 42 2.24 -24.50 -3.93
C ILE A 42 1.67 -25.74 -3.26
N VAL A 43 2.24 -26.07 -2.10
CA VAL A 43 1.75 -27.08 -1.17
C VAL A 43 1.81 -26.45 0.21
N LYS A 44 0.67 -26.41 0.90
CA LYS A 44 0.57 -25.95 2.29
C LYS A 44 -0.05 -27.06 3.12
N ASN A 45 0.52 -27.29 4.30
CA ASN A 45 -0.01 -28.27 5.24
C ASN A 45 -0.84 -27.54 6.29
N ILE A 46 -2.04 -28.04 6.53
CA ILE A 46 -2.89 -27.68 7.65
C ILE A 46 -2.91 -28.88 8.59
N THR A 47 -2.40 -28.68 9.80
CA THR A 47 -2.34 -29.73 10.82
C THR A 47 -3.48 -29.51 11.79
N ILE A 48 -4.24 -30.56 12.06
CA ILE A 48 -5.30 -30.61 13.05
C ILE A 48 -4.85 -31.60 14.11
N GLU A 49 -4.75 -31.15 15.36
CA GLU A 49 -4.46 -31.99 16.52
C GLU A 49 -5.75 -32.16 17.32
N SER A 50 -6.05 -33.39 17.74
CA SER A 50 -7.29 -33.73 18.40
C SER A 50 -7.11 -34.89 19.37
N ASN A 51 -8.08 -35.06 20.26
CA ASN A 51 -8.12 -36.18 21.18
C ASN A 51 -8.64 -37.50 20.56
N ASP A 52 -8.76 -37.59 19.23
CA ASP A 52 -9.13 -38.83 18.53
C ASP A 52 -8.01 -39.88 18.73
N PRO A 53 -8.28 -41.02 19.41
CA PRO A 53 -7.25 -42.03 19.66
C PRO A 53 -6.80 -42.77 18.39
N ALA A 54 -7.62 -42.79 17.34
CA ALA A 54 -7.27 -43.42 16.08
C ALA A 54 -6.45 -42.48 15.18
N THR A 55 -6.82 -41.20 15.13
CA THR A 55 -6.15 -40.18 14.33
C THR A 55 -5.90 -38.89 15.14
N PRO A 56 -4.97 -38.91 16.10
CA PRO A 56 -4.73 -37.75 16.98
C PRO A 56 -4.15 -36.55 16.22
N LYS A 57 -3.54 -36.80 15.06
CA LYS A 57 -2.96 -35.78 14.18
C LYS A 57 -3.40 -36.03 12.75
N LEU A 58 -4.20 -35.12 12.20
CA LEU A 58 -4.62 -35.12 10.81
C LEU A 58 -3.90 -34.02 10.05
N VAL A 59 -3.29 -34.34 8.91
CA VAL A 59 -2.62 -33.36 8.05
C VAL A 59 -3.35 -33.25 6.73
N LEU A 60 -3.98 -32.11 6.48
CA LEU A 60 -4.59 -31.76 5.21
C LEU A 60 -3.59 -31.00 4.33
N LYS A 61 -3.61 -31.27 3.02
CA LYS A 61 -2.73 -30.60 2.05
C LYS A 61 -3.54 -29.72 1.12
N LEU A 62 -3.32 -28.41 1.22
CA LEU A 62 -3.75 -27.46 0.20
C LEU A 62 -2.70 -27.49 -0.93
N THR A 63 -3.13 -27.86 -2.13
CA THR A 63 -2.25 -27.89 -3.31
C THR A 63 -2.86 -27.06 -4.43
N GLY A 64 -2.00 -26.37 -5.17
CA GLY A 64 -2.43 -25.55 -6.30
C GLY A 64 -1.24 -25.09 -7.13
N THR A 65 -1.53 -24.45 -8.25
CA THR A 65 -0.50 -23.74 -9.03
C THR A 65 -0.88 -22.27 -9.05
N VAL A 66 -0.03 -21.43 -8.46
CA VAL A 66 -0.17 -19.98 -8.55
C VAL A 66 0.44 -19.56 -9.88
N LYS A 67 -0.40 -19.05 -10.78
CA LYS A 67 0.11 -18.46 -12.02
C LYS A 67 0.94 -17.25 -11.63
N ARG A 68 2.17 -17.18 -12.15
CA ARG A 68 3.01 -16.00 -11.98
C ARG A 68 2.27 -14.80 -12.56
N SER A 69 2.24 -13.70 -11.84
CA SER A 69 1.77 -12.44 -12.41
C SER A 69 2.69 -12.07 -13.58
N GLU A 70 2.09 -11.62 -14.68
CA GLU A 70 2.83 -11.18 -15.84
C GLU A 70 3.66 -9.93 -15.51
N ARG A 71 4.73 -9.66 -16.27
CA ARG A 71 5.63 -8.52 -15.98
C ARG A 71 4.95 -7.15 -16.06
N TYR A 72 3.77 -7.08 -16.68
CA TYR A 72 2.96 -5.87 -16.81
C TYR A 72 1.84 -5.78 -15.76
N HIS A 73 1.79 -6.69 -14.80
CA HIS A 73 0.87 -6.61 -13.66
C HIS A 73 1.61 -6.12 -12.40
N ILE A 74 0.92 -5.33 -11.58
CA ILE A 74 1.34 -4.98 -10.22
C ILE A 74 0.39 -5.63 -9.22
N ALA A 75 0.86 -5.97 -8.01
CA ALA A 75 -0.04 -6.39 -6.94
C ALA A 75 -0.77 -5.17 -6.36
N VAL A 76 -1.97 -5.38 -5.81
CA VAL A 76 -2.73 -4.30 -5.14
C VAL A 76 -1.94 -3.72 -3.97
N SER A 77 -1.22 -4.56 -3.23
CA SER A 77 -0.29 -4.12 -2.17
C SER A 77 0.80 -3.21 -2.70
N ASP A 78 1.35 -3.52 -3.89
CA ASP A 78 2.41 -2.70 -4.49
C ASP A 78 1.89 -1.30 -4.80
N LEU A 79 0.67 -1.19 -5.34
CA LEU A 79 0.06 0.12 -5.57
C LEU A 79 -0.06 0.91 -4.26
N ASN A 80 -0.48 0.27 -3.17
CA ASN A 80 -0.56 0.94 -1.86
C ASN A 80 0.81 1.47 -1.38
N TYR A 81 1.90 0.75 -1.64
CA TYR A 81 3.25 1.19 -1.27
C TYR A 81 3.86 2.22 -2.23
N LEU A 82 3.47 2.18 -3.51
CA LEU A 82 3.97 3.07 -4.54
C LEU A 82 3.16 4.36 -4.66
N PHE A 83 1.98 4.43 -4.05
CA PHE A 83 1.12 5.59 -4.12
C PHE A 83 1.66 6.73 -3.25
N TYR A 84 1.85 7.89 -3.86
CA TYR A 84 2.16 9.16 -3.20
C TYR A 84 1.43 10.28 -3.93
N LEU A 85 1.28 11.41 -3.24
CA LEU A 85 0.75 12.64 -3.81
C LEU A 85 1.88 13.65 -3.93
N LEU A 86 2.04 14.24 -5.12
CA LEU A 86 2.97 15.33 -5.37
C LEU A 86 2.16 16.63 -5.50
N ILE A 87 2.48 17.63 -4.69
CA ILE A 87 1.76 18.90 -4.60
C ILE A 87 2.71 20.05 -4.96
N ASP A 88 2.31 20.84 -5.95
CA ASP A 88 2.93 22.12 -6.29
C ASP A 88 2.20 23.25 -5.57
N LEU A 89 2.92 23.96 -4.70
CA LEU A 89 2.41 25.04 -3.85
C LEU A 89 2.44 26.42 -4.52
N ARG A 90 2.99 26.52 -5.73
CA ARG A 90 3.09 27.79 -6.48
C ARG A 90 1.71 28.21 -7.00
N THR A 91 1.66 29.41 -7.57
CA THR A 91 0.41 29.93 -8.14
C THR A 91 -0.07 29.07 -9.33
N PRO A 92 -1.37 29.11 -9.68
CA PRO A 92 -1.89 28.41 -10.84
C PRO A 92 -1.15 28.76 -12.14
N GLN A 93 -0.77 30.03 -12.31
CA GLN A 93 -0.02 30.47 -13.48
C GLN A 93 1.38 29.83 -13.54
N GLU A 94 2.14 29.84 -12.44
CA GLU A 94 3.47 29.22 -12.40
C GLU A 94 3.41 27.71 -12.64
N TYR A 95 2.38 27.05 -12.12
CA TYR A 95 2.12 25.64 -12.39
C TYR A 95 1.77 25.40 -13.87
N GLU A 96 0.89 26.21 -14.45
CA GLU A 96 0.52 26.12 -15.87
C GLU A 96 1.73 26.32 -16.78
N ASP A 97 2.58 27.32 -16.49
CA ASP A 97 3.81 27.60 -17.22
C ASP A 97 4.74 26.37 -17.22
N SER A 98 4.98 25.78 -16.05
CA SER A 98 5.66 24.49 -15.94
C SER A 98 5.50 23.83 -14.58
N HIS A 99 5.47 22.49 -14.51
CA HIS A 99 5.43 21.74 -13.25
C HIS A 99 6.01 20.33 -13.39
N ILE A 100 6.27 19.66 -12.26
CA ILE A 100 6.67 18.25 -12.28
C ILE A 100 5.47 17.38 -12.66
N LEU A 101 5.65 16.51 -13.66
CA LEU A 101 4.64 15.59 -14.17
C LEU A 101 4.01 14.77 -13.05
N GLY A 102 2.68 14.81 -12.97
CA GLY A 102 1.91 14.11 -11.95
C GLY A 102 1.69 14.92 -10.67
N ALA A 103 2.27 16.12 -10.54
CA ALA A 103 1.91 17.05 -9.49
C ALA A 103 0.50 17.60 -9.67
N ILE A 104 -0.21 17.83 -8.57
CA ILE A 104 -1.41 18.65 -8.54
C ILE A 104 -1.06 20.03 -8.01
N ASN A 105 -1.71 21.08 -8.52
CA ASN A 105 -1.55 22.42 -7.97
C ASN A 105 -2.48 22.61 -6.77
N VAL A 106 -1.90 22.95 -5.63
CA VAL A 106 -2.61 23.40 -4.43
C VAL A 106 -1.82 24.61 -3.92
N PRO A 107 -2.18 25.83 -4.34
CA PRO A 107 -1.49 27.03 -3.92
C PRO A 107 -1.35 27.11 -2.40
N TYR A 108 -0.21 27.62 -1.93
CA TYR A 108 0.13 27.63 -0.51
C TYR A 108 -0.97 28.26 0.37
N ASP A 109 -1.60 29.33 -0.10
CA ASP A 109 -2.68 30.04 0.58
C ASP A 109 -4.00 29.25 0.65
N GLU A 110 -4.21 28.31 -0.26
CA GLU A 110 -5.37 27.40 -0.27
C GLU A 110 -5.14 26.12 0.53
N LEU A 111 -3.89 25.81 0.93
CA LEU A 111 -3.54 24.52 1.52
C LEU A 111 -4.37 24.16 2.77
N VAL A 112 -4.71 25.16 3.58
CA VAL A 112 -5.53 24.97 4.79
C VAL A 112 -6.90 24.40 4.44
N ASP A 113 -7.56 24.95 3.42
CA ASP A 113 -8.88 24.51 2.97
C ASP A 113 -8.84 23.12 2.30
N TRP A 114 -7.66 22.73 1.81
CA TRP A 114 -7.44 21.40 1.25
C TRP A 114 -7.27 20.29 2.28
N THR A 115 -7.01 20.60 3.56
CA THR A 115 -6.72 19.58 4.58
C THR A 115 -7.81 18.51 4.71
N ASP A 116 -9.09 18.87 4.55
CA ASP A 116 -10.21 17.91 4.59
C ASP A 116 -10.28 16.98 3.36
N ARG A 117 -9.57 17.34 2.28
CA ARG A 117 -9.57 16.62 0.99
C ARG A 117 -8.31 15.77 0.80
N LEU A 118 -7.26 16.00 1.59
CA LEU A 118 -6.00 15.27 1.46
C LEU A 118 -6.09 13.86 2.05
N PRO A 119 -5.47 12.85 1.41
CA PRO A 119 -5.47 11.49 1.92
C PRO A 119 -4.58 11.38 3.17
N LYS A 120 -5.10 10.72 4.21
CA LYS A 120 -4.32 10.39 5.41
C LYS A 120 -3.58 9.06 5.23
N GLY A 121 -2.41 8.93 5.85
CA GLY A 121 -1.61 7.70 5.80
C GLY A 121 -0.89 7.43 4.48
N VAL A 122 -0.85 8.43 3.58
CA VAL A 122 -0.14 8.40 2.30
C VAL A 122 1.00 9.42 2.35
N LEU A 123 2.10 9.13 1.67
CA LEU A 123 3.20 10.08 1.48
C LEU A 123 2.72 11.27 0.63
N ILE A 124 2.82 12.47 1.18
CA ILE A 124 2.56 13.73 0.46
C ILE A 124 3.88 14.46 0.33
N ILE A 125 4.33 14.68 -0.90
CA ILE A 125 5.54 15.46 -1.20
C ILE A 125 5.08 16.81 -1.72
N LEU A 126 5.50 17.88 -1.04
CA LEU A 126 5.18 19.25 -1.40
C LEU A 126 6.43 19.92 -1.96
N TYR A 127 6.27 20.75 -2.97
CA TYR A 127 7.33 21.60 -3.48
C TYR A 127 6.77 22.96 -3.87
N ASP A 128 7.65 23.94 -3.85
CA ASP A 128 7.48 25.26 -4.44
C ASP A 128 8.71 25.57 -5.30
N GLU A 129 9.02 26.84 -5.52
CA GLU A 129 10.13 27.25 -6.38
C GLU A 129 11.51 26.87 -5.78
N ASP A 130 11.73 27.09 -4.47
CA ASP A 130 13.06 27.00 -3.84
C ASP A 130 13.13 26.16 -2.54
N GLY A 131 12.01 25.59 -2.10
CA GLY A 131 11.86 24.77 -0.90
C GLY A 131 11.27 25.51 0.31
N THR A 132 11.16 26.85 0.26
CA THR A 132 10.86 27.66 1.45
C THR A 132 9.43 27.50 1.96
N LEU A 133 8.45 27.57 1.07
CA LEU A 133 7.03 27.37 1.40
C LEU A 133 6.72 25.90 1.60
N SER A 134 7.37 25.00 0.86
CA SER A 134 7.14 23.56 1.04
C SER A 134 7.62 23.06 2.40
N ASP A 135 8.69 23.63 2.96
CA ASP A 135 9.13 23.34 4.33
C ASP A 135 8.07 23.75 5.36
N GLN A 136 7.52 24.97 5.22
CA GLN A 136 6.46 25.47 6.10
C GLN A 136 5.17 24.65 5.97
N ALA A 137 4.78 24.33 4.74
CA ALA A 137 3.60 23.53 4.43
C ALA A 137 3.73 22.10 4.97
N ALA A 138 4.90 21.46 4.78
CA ALA A 138 5.15 20.14 5.32
C ALA A 138 5.09 20.16 6.86
N GLN A 139 5.69 21.15 7.52
CA GLN A 139 5.59 21.27 8.97
C GLN A 139 4.13 21.42 9.42
N PHE A 140 3.38 22.33 8.81
CA PHE A 140 1.96 22.53 9.09
C PHE A 140 1.16 21.23 8.95
N LEU A 141 1.35 20.49 7.85
CA LEU A 141 0.63 19.23 7.62
C LEU A 141 1.02 18.15 8.63
N ASN A 142 2.30 18.04 9.01
CA ASN A 142 2.75 17.11 10.05
C ASN A 142 2.06 17.40 11.40
N GLU A 143 1.92 18.67 11.77
CA GLU A 143 1.23 19.11 12.98
C GLU A 143 -0.29 18.89 12.92
N ASN A 144 -0.86 18.79 11.71
CA ASN A 144 -2.30 18.68 11.46
C ASN A 144 -2.75 17.29 10.96
N GLY A 145 -2.01 16.24 11.32
CA GLY A 145 -2.44 14.85 11.13
C GLY A 145 -1.98 14.16 9.84
N PHE A 146 -0.98 14.73 9.17
CA PHE A 146 -0.30 14.15 8.00
C PHE A 146 1.20 13.91 8.31
N PRO A 147 1.54 12.92 9.16
CA PRO A 147 2.91 12.69 9.62
C PRO A 147 3.89 12.23 8.52
N GLU A 148 3.36 11.87 7.35
CA GLU A 148 4.14 11.50 6.17
C GLU A 148 4.34 12.65 5.18
N ALA A 149 3.88 13.87 5.49
CA ALA A 149 4.12 15.02 4.63
C ALA A 149 5.63 15.37 4.61
N ARG A 150 6.18 15.62 3.43
CA ARG A 150 7.60 15.93 3.20
C ARG A 150 7.73 17.11 2.23
N SER A 151 8.70 17.98 2.51
CA SER A 151 9.12 19.03 1.58
C SER A 151 10.16 18.48 0.60
N LEU A 152 10.07 18.87 -0.67
CA LEU A 152 11.12 18.66 -1.65
C LEU A 152 12.22 19.69 -1.41
N LEU A 153 13.34 19.24 -0.85
CA LEU A 153 14.47 20.11 -0.51
C LEU A 153 14.98 20.85 -1.75
N GLY A 154 14.98 22.19 -1.68
CA GLY A 154 15.42 23.06 -2.76
C GLY A 154 14.40 23.29 -3.87
N GLY A 155 13.18 22.75 -3.74
CA GLY A 155 12.06 23.00 -4.64
C GLY A 155 12.31 22.57 -6.09
N LEU A 156 11.59 23.22 -7.00
CA LEU A 156 11.72 22.99 -8.43
C LEU A 156 13.12 23.36 -8.96
N ASN A 157 13.75 24.39 -8.39
CA ASN A 157 15.10 24.80 -8.76
C ASN A 157 16.12 23.69 -8.56
N GLU A 158 16.08 22.99 -7.42
CA GLU A 158 16.99 21.89 -7.14
C GLU A 158 16.70 20.66 -8.01
N TRP A 159 15.42 20.40 -8.30
CA TRP A 159 15.05 19.38 -9.28
C TRP A 159 15.66 19.66 -10.65
N ALA A 160 15.46 20.87 -11.18
CA ALA A 160 16.01 21.29 -12.46
C ALA A 160 17.55 21.26 -12.46
N ARG A 161 18.18 21.64 -11.35
CA ARG A 161 19.64 21.59 -11.21
C ARG A 161 20.20 20.16 -11.29
N GLN A 162 19.52 19.17 -10.69
CA GLN A 162 19.98 17.78 -10.66
C GLN A 162 19.58 16.98 -11.89
N PHE A 163 18.38 17.22 -12.42
CA PHE A 163 17.75 16.36 -13.43
C PHE A 163 17.38 17.08 -14.73
N GLY A 164 17.61 18.40 -14.82
CA GLY A 164 17.17 19.22 -15.96
C GLY A 164 15.65 19.21 -16.09
N GLU A 165 15.16 19.14 -17.32
CA GLU A 165 13.73 19.14 -17.65
C GLU A 165 13.08 17.75 -17.49
N ARG A 166 13.75 16.81 -16.81
CA ARG A 166 13.22 15.45 -16.66
C ARG A 166 11.90 15.50 -15.91
N PHE A 167 10.86 14.95 -16.55
CA PHE A 167 9.50 14.96 -16.04
C PHE A 167 8.93 16.36 -15.79
N ILE A 168 9.49 17.43 -16.38
CA ILE A 168 8.83 18.72 -16.40
C ILE A 168 7.80 18.73 -17.52
N ARG A 169 6.58 19.15 -17.19
CA ARG A 169 5.52 19.44 -18.13
C ARG A 169 5.44 20.95 -18.30
N TYR A 170 5.27 21.39 -19.54
CA TYR A 170 5.01 22.78 -19.91
C TYR A 170 3.60 22.89 -20.47
N GLU A 171 3.05 24.10 -20.51
CA GLU A 171 1.84 24.38 -21.27
C GLU A 171 2.01 23.93 -22.74
N GLU A 172 1.02 23.23 -23.29
CA GLU A 172 0.99 22.95 -24.73
C GLU A 172 0.65 24.25 -25.44
N ALA A 173 1.59 24.82 -26.19
CA ALA A 173 1.28 25.91 -27.11
C ALA A 173 0.30 25.37 -28.18
N GLU A 174 -0.93 25.88 -28.17
CA GLU A 174 -1.94 25.62 -29.22
C GLU A 174 -1.48 26.05 -30.62
#